data_AF-A0A932E3Q0-F1
#
_entry.id   AF-A0A932E3Q0-F1
#
_cell.length_a   1.000
_cell.length_b   1.000
_cell.length_c   1.000
_cell.angle_alpha   90.00
_cell.angle_beta   90.00
_cell.angle_gamma   90.00
#
_symmetry.space_group_name_H-M   'P 1'
#
loop_
_entity.id
_entity.type
_entity.pdbx_description
1 polymer ?
#
loop_
_entity_poly.entity_id
_entity_poly.type
_entity_poly.pdbx_seq_one_letter_code
_entity_poly.pdbx_strand_id
1 'polypeptide(L)'
;MSDRASDFDRRVRAVQWSIAALAVVFVGGIVTWITHLIRTAWRLGDVPSASIGISIVAIPVFLVLLGVIISVFWGLLREGGSR
;
A
#
# COMPACT_ATOMS: atom_id res chain seq x y z
N MET A 1 3.84 -31.04 -20.49
CA MET A 1 4.61 -29.78 -20.27
C MET A 1 3.72 -28.58 -19.98
N SER A 2 2.48 -28.52 -20.51
CA SER A 2 1.54 -27.41 -20.30
C SER A 2 1.05 -27.22 -18.85
N ASP A 3 0.86 -28.29 -18.07
CA ASP A 3 0.36 -28.17 -16.68
C ASP A 3 1.35 -27.50 -15.72
N ARG A 4 2.66 -27.65 -15.94
CA ARG A 4 3.66 -26.96 -15.10
C ARG A 4 3.70 -25.45 -15.36
N ALA A 5 3.43 -25.03 -16.59
CA ALA A 5 3.43 -23.61 -16.94
C ALA A 5 2.22 -22.90 -16.31
N SER A 6 1.03 -23.52 -16.37
CA SER A 6 -0.19 -22.96 -15.77
C SER A 6 -0.14 -22.89 -14.24
N ASP A 7 0.43 -23.90 -13.58
CA ASP A 7 0.65 -23.88 -12.13
C ASP A 7 1.66 -22.81 -11.70
N PHE A 8 2.71 -22.60 -12.50
CA PHE A 8 3.69 -21.55 -12.24
C PHE A 8 3.06 -20.16 -12.36
N ASP A 9 2.30 -19.89 -13.42
CA ASP A 9 1.61 -18.61 -13.61
C ASP A 9 0.60 -18.32 -12.50
N ARG A 10 -0.14 -19.34 -12.05
CA ARG A 10 -1.06 -19.21 -10.91
C ARG A 10 -0.33 -18.83 -9.62
N ARG A 11 0.83 -19.43 -9.35
CA ARG A 11 1.66 -19.11 -8.18
C ARG A 11 2.23 -17.70 -8.26
N VAL A 12 2.74 -17.29 -9.42
CA VAL A 12 3.25 -15.93 -9.64
C VAL A 12 2.14 -14.91 -9.41
N ARG A 13 0.95 -15.15 -9.97
CA ARG A 13 -0.21 -14.28 -9.79
C ARG A 13 -0.66 -14.20 -8.34
N ALA A 14 -0.65 -15.33 -7.63
CA ALA A 14 -0.96 -15.35 -6.20
C ALA A 14 0.03 -14.49 -5.40
N VAL A 15 1.35 -14.66 -5.62
CA VAL A 15 2.39 -13.86 -4.96
C VAL A 15 2.25 -12.37 -5.28
N GLN A 16 1.96 -12.00 -6.52
CA GLN A 16 1.73 -10.60 -6.91
C GLN A 16 0.57 -9.98 -6.13
N TRP A 17 -0.57 -10.68 -6.01
CA TRP A 17 -1.70 -10.21 -5.22
C TRP A 17 -1.41 -10.17 -3.72
N SER A 18 -0.63 -11.13 -3.19
CA SER A 18 -0.18 -11.11 -1.80
C SER A 18 0.63 -9.85 -1.48
N ILE A 19 1.56 -9.47 -2.37
CA ILE A 19 2.39 -8.27 -2.20
C ILE A 19 1.53 -7.01 -2.29
N ALA A 20 0.60 -6.93 -3.23
CA ALA A 20 -0.33 -5.80 -3.34
C ALA A 20 -1.22 -5.66 -2.08
N ALA A 21 -1.76 -6.77 -1.59
CA ALA A 21 -2.56 -6.80 -0.36
C ALA A 21 -1.72 -6.37 0.86
N LEU A 22 -0.48 -6.86 0.97
CA LEU A 22 0.44 -6.45 2.03
C LEU A 22 0.74 -4.95 1.98
N ALA A 23 0.95 -4.39 0.79
CA ALA A 23 1.17 -2.95 0.61
C ALA A 23 -0.04 -2.13 1.06
N VAL A 24 -1.26 -2.57 0.73
CA VAL A 24 -2.50 -1.91 1.19
C VAL A 24 -2.60 -1.92 2.71
N VAL A 25 -2.39 -3.09 3.34
CA VAL A 25 -2.45 -3.23 4.80
C VAL A 25 -1.37 -2.39 5.47
N PHE A 26 -0.15 -2.40 4.92
CA PHE A 26 0.98 -1.64 5.45
C PHE A 26 0.73 -0.13 5.39
N VAL A 27 0.32 0.39 4.24
CA VAL A 27 -0.01 1.82 4.07
C VAL A 27 -1.19 2.22 4.94
N GLY A 28 -2.27 1.43 4.98
CA GLY A 28 -3.40 1.66 5.87
C GLY A 28 -3.00 1.68 7.35
N GLY A 29 -2.09 0.78 7.74
CA GLY A 29 -1.48 0.73 9.07
C GLY A 29 -0.70 2.00 9.41
N ILE A 30 0.14 2.50 8.49
CA ILE A 30 0.87 3.77 8.66
C ILE A 30 -0.10 4.93 8.85
N VAL A 31 -1.13 5.06 8.01
CA VAL A 31 -2.12 6.14 8.12
C VAL A 31 -2.87 6.08 9.45
N THR A 32 -3.26 4.88 9.87
CA THR A 32 -3.94 4.66 11.15
C THR A 32 -3.03 5.02 12.32
N TRP A 33 -1.77 4.61 12.27
CA TRP A 33 -0.77 4.89 13.30
C TRP A 33 -0.47 6.38 13.42
N ILE A 34 -0.27 7.08 12.30
CA ILE A 34 -0.08 8.53 12.26
C ILE A 34 -1.30 9.24 12.86
N THR A 35 -2.51 8.83 12.48
CA THR A 35 -3.75 9.39 13.03
C THR A 35 -3.84 9.20 14.54
N HIS A 36 -3.42 8.03 15.04
CA HIS A 36 -3.37 7.75 16.48
C HIS A 36 -2.39 8.68 17.19
N LEU A 37 -1.18 8.88 16.66
CA LEU A 37 -0.17 9.77 17.24
C LEU A 37 -0.65 11.23 17.29
N ILE A 38 -1.33 11.71 16.24
CA ILE A 38 -1.93 13.05 16.23
C ILE A 38 -2.96 13.21 17.35
N ARG A 39 -3.86 12.22 17.49
CA ARG A 39 -4.85 12.25 18.59
C ARG A 39 -4.19 12.22 19.96
N THR A 40 -3.16 11.40 20.15
CA THR A 40 -2.41 11.33 21.42
C THR A 40 -1.74 12.67 21.72
N ALA A 41 -1.07 13.29 20.75
CA ALA A 41 -0.43 14.60 20.92
C ALA A 41 -1.44 15.68 21.33
N TRP A 42 -2.60 15.73 20.67
CA TRP A 42 -3.69 16.65 21.05
C TRP A 42 -4.21 16.38 22.46
N ARG A 43 -4.31 15.11 22.86
CA ARG A 43 -4.79 14.73 24.21
C ARG A 43 -3.82 15.14 25.31
N LEU A 44 -2.52 15.15 25.03
CA LEU A 44 -1.48 15.55 25.96
C LEU A 44 -1.29 17.07 26.05
N GLY A 45 -1.98 17.84 25.19
CA GLY A 45 -1.83 19.30 25.13
C GLY A 45 -0.47 19.74 24.57
N ASP A 46 0.24 18.83 23.90
CA ASP A 46 1.49 19.17 23.20
C ASP A 46 1.16 20.17 22.08
N VAL A 47 1.94 21.25 22.02
CA VAL A 47 1.88 22.18 20.89
C VAL A 47 2.04 21.36 19.60
N PRO A 48 1.14 21.52 18.61
CA PRO A 48 1.19 20.77 17.37
C PRO A 48 2.46 21.16 16.61
N SER A 49 3.53 20.43 16.92
CA SER A 49 4.88 20.59 16.40
C SER A 49 4.97 20.08 14.97
N ALA A 50 6.14 20.27 14.35
CA ALA A 50 6.56 19.78 13.04
C ALA A 50 6.06 18.36 12.71
N SER A 51 5.87 17.49 13.71
CA SER A 51 5.26 16.16 13.57
C SER A 51 3.88 16.14 12.90
N ILE A 52 3.00 17.10 13.16
CA ILE A 52 1.69 17.20 12.48
C ILE A 52 1.88 17.66 11.03
N GLY A 53 2.77 18.64 10.81
CA GLY A 53 3.12 19.10 9.46
C GLY A 53 3.69 17.98 8.59
N ILE A 54 4.61 17.17 9.14
CA ILE A 54 5.18 15.98 8.49
C ILE A 54 4.09 14.97 8.17
N SER A 55 3.16 14.73 9.10
CA SER A 55 2.05 13.79 8.93
C SER A 55 1.08 14.21 7.81
N ILE A 56 0.77 15.51 7.70
CA ILE A 56 -0.05 16.08 6.63
C ILE A 56 0.56 15.85 5.25
N VAL A 57 1.90 15.88 5.13
CA VAL A 57 2.60 15.65 3.85
C VAL A 57 2.79 14.15 3.60
N ALA A 58 3.11 13.38 4.64
CA ALA A 58 3.39 11.96 4.54
C ALA A 58 2.18 11.13 4.12
N ILE A 59 0.98 11.40 4.69
CA ILE A 59 -0.24 10.64 4.36
C ILE A 59 -0.54 10.70 2.85
N PRO A 60 -0.61 11.88 2.19
CA PRO A 60 -0.77 11.97 0.74
C PRO A 60 0.30 11.21 -0.04
N VAL A 61 1.58 11.31 0.35
CA VAL A 61 2.68 10.61 -0.34
C VAL A 61 2.48 9.09 -0.30
N PHE A 62 2.14 8.54 0.87
CA PHE A 62 1.87 7.11 0.99
C PHE A 62 0.64 6.65 0.21
N LEU A 63 -0.41 7.48 0.14
CA LEU A 63 -1.58 7.19 -0.69
C LEU A 63 -1.26 7.22 -2.19
N VAL A 64 -0.45 8.16 -2.65
CA VAL A 64 0.04 8.20 -4.04
C VAL A 64 0.87 6.96 -4.36
N LEU A 65 1.81 6.60 -3.49
CA LEU A 65 2.61 5.38 -3.65
C LEU A 65 1.73 4.13 -3.70
N LEU A 66 0.71 4.04 -2.84
CA LEU A 66 -0.25 2.95 -2.88
C LEU A 66 -1.02 2.92 -4.21
N GLY A 67 -1.45 4.06 -4.71
CA GLY A 67 -2.10 4.19 -6.02
C GLY A 67 -1.19 3.74 -7.17
N VAL A 68 0.09 4.11 -7.15
CA VAL A 68 1.09 3.67 -8.14
C VAL A 68 1.25 2.16 -8.09
N ILE A 69 1.38 1.57 -6.90
CA ILE A 69 1.45 0.11 -6.72
C ILE A 69 0.20 -0.54 -7.33
N ILE A 70 -0.99 -0.11 -6.94
CA ILE A 70 -2.23 -0.68 -7.48
C ILE A 70 -2.29 -0.57 -9.01
N SER A 71 -1.92 0.58 -9.57
CA SER A 71 -1.91 0.83 -11.02
C SER A 71 -0.94 -0.10 -11.77
N VAL A 72 0.29 -0.24 -11.28
CA VAL A 72 1.31 -1.10 -11.88
C VAL A 72 0.89 -2.57 -11.86
N PHE A 73 0.40 -3.05 -10.71
CA PHE A 73 -0.05 -4.43 -10.58
C PHE A 73 -1.31 -4.71 -11.40
N TRP A 74 -2.20 -3.73 -11.55
CA TRP A 74 -3.35 -3.83 -12.45
C TRP A 74 -2.94 -3.92 -13.92
N GLY A 75 -1.98 -3.10 -14.35
CA GLY A 75 -1.44 -3.12 -15.72
C GLY A 75 -0.81 -4.48 -16.08
N LEU A 76 0.08 -4.99 -15.21
CA LEU A 76 0.72 -6.29 -15.40
C LEU A 76 -0.29 -7.45 -15.55
N LEU A 77 -1.42 -7.37 -14.84
CA LEU A 77 -2.46 -8.39 -14.90
C LEU A 77 -3.30 -8.34 -16.19
N ARG A 78 -3.44 -7.14 -16.78
CA ARG A 78 -4.27 -6.90 -17.97
C ARG A 78 -3.50 -7.17 -19.26
N GLU A 79 -2.21 -6.82 -19.31
CA GLU A 79 -1.31 -7.20 -20.41
C GLU A 79 -1.07 -8.73 -20.46
N GLY A 80 -0.97 -9.41 -19.31
CA GLY A 80 -0.72 -10.85 -19.24
C GLY A 80 -1.89 -11.74 -19.72
N GLY A 81 -3.10 -11.20 -19.87
CA GLY A 81 -4.28 -11.92 -20.36
C GLY A 81 -4.61 -11.67 -21.84
N SER A 82 -3.87 -10.80 -22.53
CA SER A 82 -4.13 -10.42 -23.94
C SER A 82 -3.16 -11.09 -24.93
N ARG A 83 -2.57 -12.23 -24.56
CA ARG A 83 -1.69 -13.05 -25.41
C ARG A 83 -2.13 -14.50 -25.40
#